data_AF-A0A259IE53-F1
#
_entry.id   AF-A0A259IE53-F1
#
_cell.length_a   1.000
_cell.length_b   1.000
_cell.length_c   1.000
_cell.angle_alpha   90.00
_cell.angle_beta   90.00
_cell.angle_gamma   90.00
#
_symmetry.space_group_name_H-M   'P 1'
#
loop_
_entity.id
_entity.type
_entity.pdbx_description
1 polymer ?
#
loop_
_entity_poly.entity_id
_entity_poly.type
_entity_poly.pdbx_seq_one_letter_code
_entity_poly.pdbx_strand_id
1 'polypeptide(L)'
;MSWHQTPIALMAKALAAKEVSSTELTKYFLDRIEAGKRFNAYLDVSTHLSLEQASKADKIIASGKSGKLTGIPVAHKDVFVTRGWKSTAASKMLEGYLSPFDATVVSNLGIPDELN
;
A
#
# COMPACT_ATOMS: atom_id res chain seq x y z
N MET A 1 4.79 -13.88 13.99
CA MET A 1 4.09 -12.71 14.55
C MET A 1 2.84 -12.43 13.72
N SER A 2 1.75 -11.95 14.32
CA SER A 2 0.48 -11.71 13.62
C SER A 2 0.33 -10.24 13.25
N TRP A 3 0.92 -9.81 12.12
CA TRP A 3 0.96 -8.37 11.78
C TRP A 3 -0.42 -7.74 11.63
N HIS A 4 -1.45 -8.49 11.22
CA HIS A 4 -2.81 -7.98 11.09
C HIS A 4 -3.52 -7.68 12.42
N GLN A 5 -2.95 -8.07 13.56
CA GLN A 5 -3.43 -7.73 14.90
C GLN A 5 -2.51 -6.71 15.58
N THR A 6 -1.39 -6.35 14.96
CA THR A 6 -0.43 -5.39 15.49
C THR A 6 -0.92 -3.96 15.23
N PRO A 7 -0.89 -3.06 16.22
CA PRO A 7 -1.14 -1.64 15.98
C PRO A 7 -0.13 -1.05 14.97
N ILE A 8 -0.58 -0.15 14.09
CA ILE A 8 0.27 0.49 13.07
C ILE A 8 1.52 1.13 13.69
N ALA A 9 1.39 1.75 14.87
CA ALA A 9 2.53 2.34 15.57
C ALA A 9 3.61 1.32 15.95
N LEU A 10 3.25 0.07 16.25
CA LEU A 10 4.21 -0.99 16.52
C LEU A 10 4.80 -1.57 15.23
N MET A 11 4.03 -1.66 14.14
CA MET A 11 4.58 -2.02 12.83
C MET A 11 5.62 -0.99 12.37
N ALA A 12 5.34 0.31 12.54
CA ALA A 12 6.25 1.39 12.18
C ALA A 12 7.57 1.31 12.99
N LYS A 13 7.48 0.96 14.28
CA LYS A 13 8.67 0.71 15.12
C LYS A 13 9.47 -0.49 14.62
N ALA A 14 8.80 -1.60 14.28
CA ALA A 14 9.46 -2.80 13.77
C ALA A 14 10.19 -2.54 12.43
N LEU A 15 9.57 -1.78 11.51
CA LEU A 15 10.20 -1.32 10.27
C LEU A 15 11.44 -0.46 10.54
N ALA A 16 11.33 0.53 11.43
CA ALA A 16 12.45 1.39 11.80
C ALA A 16 13.60 0.62 12.47
N ALA A 17 13.27 -0.37 13.30
CA ALA A 17 14.22 -1.28 13.94
C ALA A 17 14.77 -2.36 13.00
N LYS A 18 14.28 -2.43 11.75
CA LYS A 18 14.62 -3.46 10.76
C LYS A 18 14.34 -4.90 11.23
N GLU A 19 13.36 -5.06 12.11
CA GLU A 19 12.85 -6.37 12.56
C GLU A 19 11.99 -7.04 11.47
N VAL A 20 11.44 -6.24 10.56
CA VAL A 20 10.72 -6.65 9.37
C VAL A 20 10.96 -5.61 8.28
N SER A 21 11.03 -6.02 7.02
CA SER A 21 11.04 -5.12 5.87
C SER A 21 9.63 -4.74 5.43
N SER A 22 9.48 -3.62 4.73
CA SER A 22 8.24 -3.25 4.06
C SER A 22 7.82 -4.31 3.05
N THR A 23 8.78 -4.89 2.33
CA THR A 23 8.52 -5.98 1.37
C THR A 23 7.91 -7.21 2.06
N GLU A 24 8.48 -7.66 3.18
CA GLU A 24 7.95 -8.78 3.97
C GLU A 24 6.57 -8.47 4.56
N LEU A 25 6.38 -7.27 5.10
CA LEU A 25 5.11 -6.84 5.65
C LEU A 25 4.02 -6.76 4.57
N THR A 26 4.36 -6.23 3.40
CA THR A 26 3.44 -6.14 2.24
C THR A 26 3.07 -7.52 1.75
N LYS A 27 4.05 -8.43 1.59
CA LYS A 27 3.78 -9.82 1.21
C LYS A 27 2.85 -10.51 2.20
N TYR A 28 3.08 -10.32 3.50
CA TYR A 28 2.19 -10.85 4.54
C TYR A 28 0.73 -10.41 4.37
N PHE A 29 0.48 -9.13 4.07
CA PHE A 29 -0.88 -8.64 3.86
C PHE A 29 -1.48 -9.09 2.53
N LEU A 30 -0.69 -9.19 1.45
CA LEU A 30 -1.14 -9.75 0.17
C LEU A 30 -1.58 -11.22 0.31
N ASP A 31 -0.79 -12.04 1.01
CA ASP A 31 -1.14 -13.45 1.27
C ASP A 31 -2.46 -13.56 2.06
N ARG A 32 -2.70 -12.62 2.99
CA ARG A 32 -3.97 -12.56 3.73
C ARG A 32 -5.15 -12.08 2.89
N ILE A 33 -4.94 -11.13 1.99
CA ILE A 33 -5.96 -10.69 1.04
C ILE A 33 -6.39 -11.87 0.17
N GLU A 34 -5.43 -12.65 -0.33
CA GLU A 34 -5.68 -13.86 -1.11
C GLU A 34 -6.49 -14.89 -0.32
N ALA A 35 -6.04 -15.24 0.89
CA ALA A 35 -6.76 -16.18 1.76
C ALA A 35 -8.15 -15.67 2.19
N GLY A 36 -8.35 -14.34 2.17
CA GLY A 36 -9.58 -13.65 2.55
C GLY A 36 -10.54 -13.35 1.39
N LYS A 37 -10.27 -13.82 0.16
CA LYS A 37 -11.05 -13.47 -1.04
C LYS A 37 -12.56 -13.62 -0.90
N ARG A 38 -13.04 -14.59 -0.11
CA ARG A 38 -14.47 -14.81 0.17
C ARG A 38 -15.20 -13.59 0.73
N PHE A 39 -14.50 -12.65 1.35
CA PHE A 39 -15.10 -11.45 1.92
C PHE A 39 -15.35 -10.36 0.88
N ASN A 40 -14.79 -10.48 -0.32
CA ASN A 40 -14.93 -9.51 -1.41
C ASN A 40 -14.65 -8.06 -0.98
N ALA A 41 -13.62 -7.88 -0.14
CA ALA A 41 -13.32 -6.60 0.51
C ALA A 41 -12.48 -5.64 -0.36
N TYR A 42 -11.86 -6.15 -1.43
CA TYR A 42 -10.98 -5.39 -2.32
C TYR A 42 -11.47 -5.52 -3.76
N LEU A 43 -11.41 -4.43 -4.53
CA LEU A 43 -11.84 -4.40 -5.94
C LEU A 43 -10.67 -4.61 -6.89
N ASP A 44 -9.57 -3.87 -6.71
CA ASP A 44 -8.35 -4.01 -7.49
C ASP A 44 -7.14 -4.15 -6.55
N VAL A 45 -6.38 -5.22 -6.72
CA VAL A 45 -5.20 -5.55 -5.90
C VAL A 45 -4.07 -5.92 -6.86
N SER A 46 -2.97 -5.19 -6.79
CA SER A 46 -1.79 -5.43 -7.63
C SER A 46 -0.61 -5.85 -6.78
N THR A 47 -0.29 -7.14 -6.77
CA THR A 47 0.90 -7.68 -6.10
C THR A 47 2.17 -7.02 -6.62
N HIS A 48 2.27 -6.80 -7.93
CA HIS A 48 3.46 -6.22 -8.55
C HIS A 48 3.70 -4.79 -8.09
N LEU A 49 2.71 -3.91 -8.23
CA LEU A 49 2.85 -2.50 -7.84
C LEU A 49 3.03 -2.35 -6.32
N SER A 50 2.34 -3.17 -5.52
CA SER A 50 2.47 -3.14 -4.05
C SER A 50 3.89 -3.51 -3.62
N LEU A 51 4.48 -4.55 -4.20
CA LEU A 51 5.86 -4.97 -3.88
C LEU A 51 6.90 -3.99 -4.43
N GLU A 52 6.64 -3.34 -5.57
CA GLU A 52 7.50 -2.29 -6.09
C GLU A 52 7.56 -1.09 -5.14
N GLN A 53 6.42 -0.60 -4.67
CA GLN A 53 6.35 0.48 -3.68
C GLN A 53 7.01 0.08 -2.36
N ALA A 54 6.80 -1.16 -1.89
CA ALA A 54 7.44 -1.68 -0.69
C ALA A 54 8.98 -1.71 -0.80
N SER A 55 9.51 -2.15 -1.95
CA SER A 55 10.94 -2.15 -2.22
C SER A 55 11.55 -0.74 -2.20
N LYS A 56 10.82 0.26 -2.74
CA LYS A 56 11.23 1.67 -2.65
C LYS A 56 11.21 2.16 -1.21
N ALA A 57 10.20 1.79 -0.43
CA ALA A 57 10.10 2.13 0.99
C ALA A 57 11.28 1.57 1.80
N ASP A 58 11.68 0.32 1.54
CA ASP A 58 12.84 -0.31 2.19
C ASP A 58 14.13 0.49 1.95
N LYS A 59 14.34 0.99 0.72
CA LYS A 59 15.47 1.87 0.39
C LYS A 59 15.42 3.19 1.15
N ILE A 60 14.24 3.80 1.27
CA ILE A 60 14.05 5.06 2.01
C ILE A 60 14.36 4.84 3.51
N ILE A 61 13.84 3.77 4.10
CA ILE A 61 14.11 3.40 5.50
C ILE A 61 15.62 3.16 5.70
N ALA A 62 16.26 2.41 4.80
CA ALA A 62 17.70 2.14 4.88
C ALA A 62 18.55 3.41 4.80
N SER A 63 18.09 4.44 4.07
CA SER A 63 18.76 5.74 3.94
C SER A 63 18.57 6.68 5.14
N GLY A 64 17.76 6.30 6.13
CA GLY A 64 17.45 7.14 7.31
C GLY A 64 16.52 8.32 7.02
N LYS A 65 15.82 8.31 5.87
CA LYS A 65 14.89 9.37 5.45
C LYS A 65 13.41 8.96 5.60
N SER A 66 13.11 7.95 6.42
CA SER A 66 11.75 7.46 6.60
C SER A 66 10.87 8.45 7.37
N GLY A 67 9.64 8.61 6.91
CA GLY A 67 8.55 9.25 7.64
C GLY A 67 7.80 8.26 8.52
N LYS A 68 6.79 8.76 9.25
CA LYS A 68 6.01 7.97 10.23
C LYS A 68 5.32 6.73 9.67
N LEU A 69 4.97 6.75 8.38
CA LEU A 69 4.22 5.68 7.72
C LEU A 69 4.99 5.03 6.57
N THR A 70 6.27 5.39 6.36
CA THR A 70 7.06 4.80 5.28
C THR A 70 7.13 3.29 5.45
N GLY A 71 6.67 2.56 4.42
CA GLY A 71 6.70 1.10 4.37
C GLY A 71 5.52 0.38 5.01
N ILE A 72 4.55 1.12 5.57
CA ILE A 72 3.28 0.56 6.05
C ILE A 72 2.34 0.29 4.86
N PRO A 73 1.83 -0.93 4.67
CA PRO A 73 0.83 -1.20 3.64
C PRO A 73 -0.49 -0.47 3.92
N VAL A 74 -1.03 0.21 2.90
CA VAL A 74 -2.28 0.96 2.97
C VAL A 74 -3.19 0.53 1.83
N ALA A 75 -4.47 0.31 2.16
CA ALA A 75 -5.52 0.10 1.17
C ALA A 75 -6.39 1.36 1.07
N HIS A 76 -6.69 1.81 -0.14
CA HIS A 76 -7.56 2.95 -0.38
C HIS A 76 -8.97 2.52 -0.76
N LYS A 77 -9.96 3.31 -0.36
CA LYS A 77 -11.32 3.19 -0.91
C LYS A 77 -11.28 3.54 -2.39
N ASP A 78 -11.98 2.78 -3.23
CA ASP A 78 -12.04 2.89 -4.70
C ASP A 78 -12.61 4.21 -5.25
N VAL A 79 -12.92 5.17 -4.38
CA VAL A 79 -13.28 6.56 -4.74
C VAL A 79 -12.06 7.47 -4.84
N PHE A 80 -10.95 7.09 -4.20
CA PHE A 80 -9.69 7.82 -4.31
C PHE A 80 -8.95 7.30 -5.54
N VAL A 81 -8.73 8.20 -6.50
CA VAL A 81 -8.02 7.83 -7.72
C VAL A 81 -6.55 7.52 -7.44
N THR A 82 -6.06 6.47 -8.09
CA THR A 82 -4.71 5.92 -7.92
C THR A 82 -4.09 5.62 -9.28
N ARG A 83 -2.87 6.07 -9.55
CA ARG A 83 -2.12 5.76 -10.78
C ARG A 83 -1.72 4.29 -10.79
N GLY A 84 -1.96 3.62 -11.91
CA GLY A 84 -1.59 2.20 -12.11
C GLY A 84 -2.59 1.18 -11.59
N TRP A 85 -3.56 1.59 -10.76
CA TRP A 85 -4.73 0.79 -10.39
C TRP A 85 -6.00 1.36 -11.02
N LYS A 86 -7.03 0.52 -11.15
CA LYS A 86 -8.36 0.97 -11.55
C LYS A 86 -9.02 1.71 -10.39
N SER A 87 -9.78 2.75 -10.70
CA SER A 87 -10.60 3.46 -9.71
C SER A 87 -12.03 3.57 -10.23
N THR A 88 -12.92 2.71 -9.74
CA THR A 88 -14.24 2.50 -10.36
C THR A 88 -15.39 3.15 -9.59
N ALA A 89 -15.12 3.69 -8.40
CA ALA A 89 -16.14 4.05 -7.41
C ALA A 89 -17.20 2.95 -7.19
N ALA A 90 -16.82 1.68 -7.37
CA ALA A 90 -17.69 0.50 -7.40
C ALA A 90 -18.86 0.60 -8.41
N SER A 91 -18.68 1.27 -9.55
CA SER A 91 -19.71 1.48 -10.57
C SER A 91 -19.27 1.03 -11.95
N LYS A 92 -20.20 0.40 -12.70
CA LYS A 92 -19.99 0.04 -14.11
C LYS A 92 -19.71 1.24 -15.00
N MET A 93 -20.14 2.44 -14.60
CA MET A 93 -19.86 3.67 -15.35
C MET A 93 -18.35 3.94 -15.49
N LEU A 94 -17.58 3.57 -14.47
CA LEU A 94 -16.13 3.76 -14.41
C LEU A 94 -15.39 2.42 -14.50
N GLU A 95 -16.02 1.39 -15.07
CA GLU A 95 -15.39 0.09 -15.25
C GLU A 95 -14.11 0.25 -16.09
N GLY A 96 -12.97 -0.18 -15.53
CA GLY A 96 -11.68 -0.08 -16.20
C GLY A 96 -11.07 1.32 -16.22
N TYR A 97 -11.65 2.32 -15.54
CA TYR A 97 -11.08 3.66 -15.47
C TYR A 97 -9.70 3.64 -14.80
N LEU A 98 -8.70 4.17 -15.52
CA LEU A 98 -7.33 4.37 -15.05
C LEU A 98 -7.08 5.88 -14.94
N SER A 99 -6.80 6.35 -13.72
CA SER A 99 -6.54 7.77 -13.48
C SER A 99 -5.13 8.17 -13.93
N PRO A 100 -4.95 9.34 -14.57
CA PRO A 100 -3.63 9.88 -14.88
C PRO A 100 -2.92 10.51 -13.68
N PHE A 101 -3.59 10.64 -12.53
CA PHE A 101 -3.03 11.23 -11.30
C PHE A 101 -3.54 10.53 -10.05
N ASP A 102 -2.81 10.71 -8.94
CA ASP A 102 -3.22 10.28 -7.61
C ASP A 102 -4.06 11.37 -6.93
N ALA A 103 -5.08 10.97 -6.17
CA ALA A 103 -5.75 11.89 -5.26
C ALA A 103 -4.75 12.42 -4.22
N THR A 104 -4.91 13.66 -3.76
CA THR A 104 -3.95 14.29 -2.81
C THR A 104 -3.66 13.44 -1.57
N VAL A 105 -4.67 12.75 -1.03
CA VAL A 105 -4.48 11.86 0.13
C VAL A 105 -3.65 10.61 -0.21
N VAL A 106 -3.79 10.08 -1.43
CA VAL A 106 -2.99 8.96 -1.93
C VAL A 106 -1.53 9.43 -2.07
N SER A 107 -1.29 10.57 -2.71
CA SER A 107 0.06 11.13 -2.86
C SER A 107 0.74 11.42 -1.52
N ASN A 108 0.00 11.92 -0.53
CA ASN A 108 0.55 12.24 0.80
C ASN A 108 0.88 10.99 1.64
N LEU A 109 0.18 9.87 1.41
CA LEU A 109 0.39 8.61 2.14
C LEU A 109 1.30 7.64 1.38
N GLY A 110 1.43 7.81 0.07
CA GLY A 110 2.22 6.96 -0.81
C GLY A 110 3.73 7.15 -0.67
N ILE A 111 4.46 6.42 -1.50
CA ILE A 111 5.92 6.57 -1.61
C ILE A 111 6.21 7.73 -2.57
N PRO A 112 7.12 8.65 -2.21
CA PRO A 112 7.54 9.73 -3.11
C PRO A 112 7.98 9.19 -4.46
N ASP A 113 7.51 9.82 -5.54
CA ASP A 113 7.91 9.56 -6.91
C ASP A 113 8.32 10.87 -7.61
N GLU A 114 8.55 10.84 -8.92
CA GLU A 114 9.06 12.00 -9.66
C GLU A 114 8.06 13.18 -9.67
N LEU A 115 6.79 12.94 -9.33
CA LEU A 115 5.71 13.92 -9.34
C LEU A 115 5.35 14.44 -7.94
N ASN A 116 5.95 13.91 -6.86
CA ASN A 116 5.67 14.29 -5.47
C ASN A 116 6.86 14.10 -4.51
#